data_AF-A0A2P5E988-F1
#
_entry.id   AF-A0A2P5E988-F1
#
_cell.length_a   1.000
_cell.length_b   1.000
_cell.length_c   1.000
_cell.angle_alpha   90.00
_cell.angle_beta   90.00
_cell.angle_gamma   90.00
#
_symmetry.space_group_name_H-M   'P 1'
#
loop_
_entity.id
_entity.type
_entity.pdbx_description
1 polymer ?
#
loop_
_entity_poly.entity_id
_entity_poly.type
_entity_poly.pdbx_seq_one_letter_code
_entity_poly.pdbx_strand_id
1 'polypeptide(L)'
;MGRGRVELKRIENKISRQVTFSKRRSGLLKKAHEISVLCDADVALIVFSNKGKLFEFSSESSMETILERYDRHSHAQRQLVPTSSESQESSWCLEFPKLTTRIEVLQRNLRNCLGEDLDPLNLRELQNIEQQIDVGLKRVRTRKNQLMNETISEMQKKAKALQEENNLISKKLKENENTLADQSTNWDQQVNITSPNTSTLVLLAPPPRTRSLPSLTIGGTFQEKEMTEEDSEIQAQPATNISIPPWMLRHLNR
;
A
#
# COMPACT_ATOMS: atom_id res chain seq x y z
N MET A 1 -70.45 -14.04 20.35
CA MET A 1 -70.38 -13.77 18.90
C MET A 1 -69.37 -14.74 18.27
N GLY A 2 -69.82 -15.66 17.42
CA GLY A 2 -68.96 -16.68 16.80
C GLY A 2 -68.00 -16.08 15.76
N ARG A 3 -66.81 -16.67 15.59
CA ARG A 3 -65.87 -16.32 14.51
C ARG A 3 -66.43 -16.85 13.19
N GLY A 4 -66.71 -15.97 12.23
CA GLY A 4 -67.07 -16.35 10.86
C GLY A 4 -65.90 -16.98 10.10
N ARG A 5 -66.21 -17.82 9.10
CA ARG A 5 -65.22 -18.39 8.17
C ARG A 5 -64.61 -17.27 7.31
N VAL A 6 -63.30 -17.32 7.11
CA VAL A 6 -62.56 -16.35 6.29
C VAL A 6 -61.86 -17.10 5.16
N GLU A 7 -61.87 -16.52 3.95
CA GLU A 7 -61.16 -17.06 2.79
C GLU A 7 -59.63 -16.97 2.96
N LEU A 8 -58.90 -17.97 2.46
CA LEU A 8 -57.43 -17.97 2.44
C LEU A 8 -56.90 -17.13 1.27
N LYS A 9 -57.05 -15.81 1.39
CA LYS A 9 -56.46 -14.81 0.48
C LYS A 9 -55.89 -13.63 1.26
N ARG A 10 -55.09 -12.79 0.59
CA ARG A 10 -54.57 -11.56 1.18
C ARG A 10 -55.74 -10.66 1.61
N ILE A 11 -55.70 -10.19 2.86
CA ILE A 11 -56.69 -9.23 3.37
C ILE A 11 -56.30 -7.84 2.85
N GLU A 12 -57.11 -7.24 1.98
CA GLU A 12 -56.78 -5.94 1.37
C GLU A 12 -56.84 -4.78 2.36
N ASN A 13 -57.87 -4.76 3.21
CA ASN A 13 -58.02 -3.74 4.24
C ASN A 13 -56.85 -3.76 5.24
N LYS A 14 -56.11 -2.64 5.31
CA LYS A 14 -54.90 -2.49 6.14
C LYS A 14 -55.17 -2.68 7.64
N ILE A 15 -56.29 -2.16 8.15
CA ILE A 15 -56.65 -2.24 9.59
C ILE A 15 -56.98 -3.68 9.95
N SER A 16 -57.88 -4.31 9.18
CA SER A 16 -58.25 -5.72 9.38
C SER A 16 -57.05 -6.66 9.24
N ARG A 17 -56.16 -6.39 8.29
CA ARG A 17 -54.91 -7.14 8.10
C ARG A 17 -53.99 -7.00 9.31
N GLN A 18 -53.81 -5.81 9.86
CA GLN A 18 -52.98 -5.58 11.06
C GLN A 18 -53.52 -6.32 12.28
N VAL A 19 -54.83 -6.21 12.55
CA VAL A 19 -55.47 -6.90 13.68
C VAL A 19 -55.39 -8.41 13.51
N THR A 20 -55.60 -8.90 12.29
CA THR A 20 -55.52 -10.34 11.98
C THR A 20 -54.10 -10.85 12.11
N PHE A 21 -53.09 -10.11 11.63
CA PHE A 21 -51.68 -10.45 11.79
C PHE A 21 -51.32 -10.60 13.27
N SER A 22 -51.66 -9.62 14.11
CA SER A 22 -51.39 -9.69 15.56
C SER A 22 -52.03 -10.91 16.21
N LYS A 23 -53.29 -11.22 15.87
CA LYS A 23 -54.01 -12.38 16.42
C LYS A 23 -53.45 -13.71 15.91
N ARG A 24 -53.20 -13.85 14.60
CA ARG A 24 -52.68 -15.08 14.00
C ARG A 24 -51.24 -15.36 14.40
N ARG A 25 -50.36 -14.35 14.42
CA ARG A 25 -48.97 -14.45 14.90
C ARG A 25 -48.94 -14.96 16.34
N SER A 26 -49.75 -14.37 17.22
CA SER A 26 -49.82 -14.79 18.62
C SER A 26 -50.34 -16.23 18.75
N GLY A 27 -51.34 -16.61 17.94
CA GLY A 27 -51.84 -17.99 17.91
C GLY A 27 -50.82 -19.00 17.37
N LEU A 28 -50.05 -18.62 16.34
CA LEU A 28 -48.99 -19.46 15.77
C LEU A 28 -47.85 -19.67 16.78
N LEU A 29 -47.44 -18.60 17.46
CA LEU A 29 -46.43 -18.68 18.52
C LEU A 29 -46.87 -19.65 19.63
N LYS A 30 -48.13 -19.56 20.09
CA LYS A 30 -48.68 -20.51 21.07
C LYS A 30 -48.61 -21.96 20.58
N LYS A 31 -48.96 -22.22 19.33
CA LYS A 31 -48.87 -23.57 18.75
C LYS A 31 -47.42 -24.07 18.62
N ALA A 32 -46.50 -23.20 18.21
CA ALA A 32 -45.08 -23.55 18.15
C ALA A 32 -44.53 -23.91 19.54
N HIS A 33 -44.91 -23.13 20.56
CA HIS A 33 -44.57 -23.42 21.95
C HIS A 33 -45.19 -24.72 22.45
N GLU A 34 -46.47 -24.97 22.18
CA GLU A 34 -47.14 -26.25 22.51
C GLU A 34 -46.39 -27.44 21.90
N ILE A 35 -46.01 -27.38 20.62
CA ILE A 35 -45.24 -28.46 19.96
C ILE A 35 -43.89 -28.66 20.64
N SER A 36 -43.18 -27.55 20.92
CA SER A 36 -41.86 -27.62 21.55
C SER A 36 -41.92 -28.32 22.91
N VAL A 37 -42.90 -27.96 23.75
CA VAL A 37 -43.05 -28.53 25.09
C VAL A 37 -43.62 -29.96 25.06
N LEU A 38 -44.63 -30.23 24.24
CA LEU A 38 -45.32 -31.53 24.23
C LEU A 38 -44.48 -32.64 23.59
N CYS A 39 -43.64 -32.30 22.61
CA CYS A 39 -42.87 -33.26 21.84
C CYS A 39 -41.36 -33.19 22.09
N ASP A 40 -40.90 -32.34 23.02
CA ASP A 40 -39.47 -32.06 23.27
C ASP A 40 -38.73 -31.75 21.96
N ALA A 41 -39.32 -30.85 21.17
CA ALA A 41 -38.83 -30.51 19.84
C ALA A 41 -38.27 -29.09 19.82
N ASP A 42 -37.13 -28.91 19.16
CA ASP A 42 -36.58 -27.60 18.87
C ASP A 42 -37.36 -26.93 17.74
N VAL A 43 -38.00 -25.80 18.04
CA VAL A 43 -38.88 -25.08 17.11
C VAL A 43 -38.46 -23.62 17.05
N ALA A 44 -38.07 -23.17 15.86
CA ALA A 44 -37.85 -21.75 15.56
C ALA A 44 -38.97 -21.22 14.65
N LEU A 45 -39.43 -19.99 14.92
CA LEU A 45 -40.39 -19.28 14.09
C LEU A 45 -39.88 -17.86 13.84
N ILE A 46 -39.74 -17.49 12.56
CA ILE A 46 -39.33 -16.15 12.12
C ILE A 46 -40.45 -15.55 11.27
N VAL A 47 -40.95 -14.38 11.63
CA VAL A 47 -42.03 -13.69 10.92
C VAL A 47 -41.65 -12.22 10.68
N PHE A 48 -41.54 -11.84 9.42
CA PHE A 48 -41.42 -10.44 9.02
C PHE A 48 -42.80 -9.85 8.72
N SER A 49 -43.10 -8.71 9.34
CA SER A 49 -44.28 -7.93 8.94
C SER A 49 -44.05 -7.27 7.58
N ASN A 50 -45.13 -6.79 6.96
CA ASN A 50 -45.06 -6.00 5.73
C ASN A 50 -44.30 -4.68 5.86
N LYS A 51 -43.96 -4.25 7.10
CA LYS A 51 -43.13 -3.08 7.40
C LYS A 51 -41.66 -3.47 7.69
N GLY A 52 -41.29 -4.74 7.53
CA GLY A 52 -39.95 -5.24 7.84
C GLY A 52 -39.68 -5.54 9.32
N LYS A 53 -40.63 -5.27 10.24
CA LYS A 53 -40.46 -5.62 11.65
C LYS A 53 -40.35 -7.13 11.83
N LEU A 54 -39.26 -7.57 12.44
CA LEU A 54 -38.98 -8.94 12.83
C LEU A 54 -39.77 -9.32 14.09
N PHE A 55 -40.38 -10.50 14.05
CA PHE A 55 -40.93 -11.18 15.20
C PHE A 55 -40.42 -12.62 15.19
N GLU A 56 -39.78 -13.01 16.28
CA GLU A 56 -39.16 -14.33 16.37
C GLU A 56 -39.61 -15.05 17.64
N PHE A 57 -39.53 -16.38 17.59
CA PHE A 57 -39.75 -17.28 18.72
C PHE A 57 -38.78 -18.45 18.57
N SER A 58 -38.16 -18.83 19.68
CA SER A 58 -37.30 -20.01 19.81
C SER A 58 -37.80 -20.86 20.96
N SER A 59 -37.59 -22.17 20.88
CA SER A 59 -37.67 -23.08 22.03
C SER A 59 -36.59 -22.75 23.08
N GLU A 60 -36.41 -23.59 24.09
CA GLU A 60 -35.45 -23.36 25.18
C GLU A 60 -33.98 -23.21 24.69
N SER A 61 -33.66 -23.80 23.53
CA SER A 61 -32.42 -23.51 22.79
C SER A 61 -32.47 -22.11 22.15
N SER A 62 -31.36 -21.36 22.17
CA SER A 62 -31.31 -20.03 21.55
C SER A 62 -31.58 -20.10 20.04
N MET A 63 -32.15 -19.04 19.46
CA MET A 63 -32.43 -18.96 18.02
C MET A 63 -31.18 -19.28 17.17
N GLU A 64 -30.03 -18.78 17.61
CA GLU A 64 -28.73 -19.03 16.98
C GLU A 64 -28.41 -20.53 16.89
N THR A 65 -28.60 -21.29 17.97
CA THR A 65 -28.30 -22.73 17.98
C THR A 65 -29.22 -23.54 17.06
N ILE A 66 -30.50 -23.17 16.96
CA ILE A 66 -31.43 -23.84 16.05
C ILE A 66 -31.07 -23.52 14.60
N LEU A 67 -30.73 -22.26 14.30
CA LEU A 67 -30.32 -21.83 12.97
C LEU A 67 -29.00 -22.47 12.55
N GLU A 68 -28.01 -22.57 13.44
CA GLU A 68 -26.75 -23.27 13.20
C GLU A 68 -26.99 -24.76 12.94
N ARG A 69 -27.85 -25.41 13.74
CA ARG A 69 -28.23 -26.81 13.53
C ARG A 69 -28.94 -26.98 12.18
N TYR A 70 -29.86 -26.08 11.82
CA TYR A 70 -30.54 -26.09 10.53
C TYR A 70 -29.56 -25.94 9.38
N ASP A 71 -28.63 -24.98 9.46
CA ASP A 71 -27.64 -24.74 8.41
C ASP A 71 -26.76 -25.97 8.20
N ARG A 72 -26.23 -26.54 9.28
CA ARG A 72 -25.45 -27.79 9.25
C ARG A 72 -26.21 -28.95 8.62
N HIS A 73 -27.49 -29.13 8.97
CA HIS A 73 -28.32 -30.19 8.37
C HIS A 73 -28.71 -29.91 6.92
N SER A 74 -29.02 -28.67 6.57
CA SER A 74 -29.33 -28.25 5.21
C SER A 74 -28.13 -28.51 4.28
N HIS A 75 -26.92 -28.21 4.75
CA HIS A 75 -25.69 -28.53 4.05
C HIS A 75 -25.43 -30.03 3.93
N ALA A 76 -25.59 -30.81 5.02
CA ALA A 76 -25.42 -32.26 5.00
C ALA A 76 -26.45 -32.96 4.08
N GLN A 77 -27.70 -32.49 4.06
CA GLN A 77 -28.76 -33.02 3.20
C GLN A 77 -28.51 -32.70 1.72
N ARG A 78 -28.02 -31.49 1.40
CA ARG A 78 -27.65 -31.12 0.03
C ARG A 78 -26.46 -31.92 -0.51
N GLN A 79 -25.56 -32.43 0.34
CA GLN A 79 -24.47 -33.31 -0.11
C GLN A 79 -24.95 -34.70 -0.57
N LEU A 80 -26.12 -35.16 -0.09
CA LEU A 80 -26.70 -36.45 -0.47
C LEU A 80 -27.55 -36.39 -1.76
N VAL A 81 -27.93 -35.18 -2.19
CA VAL A 81 -28.70 -34.97 -3.43
C VAL A 81 -27.79 -34.28 -4.45
N PRO A 82 -27.23 -34.99 -5.43
CA PRO A 82 -26.35 -34.41 -6.43
C PRO A 82 -27.20 -33.67 -7.47
N THR A 83 -27.75 -32.50 -7.11
CA THR A 83 -28.35 -31.60 -8.09
C THR A 83 -27.24 -30.69 -8.61
N SER A 84 -27.00 -30.78 -9.91
CA SER A 84 -25.83 -30.29 -10.66
C SER A 84 -25.67 -28.76 -10.77
N SER A 85 -26.09 -27.94 -9.79
CA SER A 85 -26.06 -26.48 -9.95
C SER A 85 -25.81 -25.61 -8.70
N GLU A 86 -25.52 -26.14 -7.51
CA GLU A 86 -25.34 -25.31 -6.28
C GLU A 86 -24.06 -25.63 -5.47
N SER A 87 -22.96 -25.93 -6.16
CA SER A 87 -21.69 -26.34 -5.52
C SER A 87 -20.92 -25.20 -4.83
N GLN A 88 -21.32 -23.94 -5.02
CA GLN A 88 -20.52 -22.80 -4.55
C GLN A 88 -20.92 -22.32 -3.15
N GLU A 89 -22.21 -22.28 -2.84
CA GLU A 89 -22.72 -21.76 -1.56
C GLU A 89 -22.51 -22.74 -0.38
N SER A 90 -22.51 -24.05 -0.67
CA SER A 90 -22.17 -25.12 0.27
C SER A 90 -20.68 -25.18 0.64
N SER A 91 -19.81 -24.62 -0.21
CA SER A 91 -18.37 -24.52 0.04
C SER A 91 -18.05 -23.39 1.02
N TRP A 92 -18.67 -22.21 0.84
CA TRP A 92 -18.33 -21.02 1.65
C TRP A 92 -18.64 -21.16 3.14
N CYS A 93 -19.70 -21.85 3.55
CA CYS A 93 -20.02 -22.02 4.97
C CYS A 93 -18.92 -22.76 5.74
N LEU A 94 -18.24 -23.73 5.12
CA LEU A 94 -17.12 -24.46 5.73
C LEU A 94 -15.77 -23.80 5.46
N GLU A 95 -15.59 -23.18 4.29
CA GLU A 95 -14.33 -22.55 3.90
C GLU A 95 -14.12 -21.19 4.59
N PHE A 96 -15.18 -20.46 4.91
CA PHE A 96 -15.07 -19.15 5.57
C PHE A 96 -14.52 -19.28 7.00
N PRO A 97 -15.03 -20.14 7.90
CA PRO A 97 -14.43 -20.34 9.23
C PRO A 97 -12.98 -20.80 9.15
N LYS A 98 -12.66 -21.74 8.24
CA LYS A 98 -11.27 -22.20 8.03
C LYS A 98 -10.35 -21.06 7.62
N LEU A 99 -10.81 -20.22 6.70
CA LEU A 99 -10.05 -19.06 6.23
C LEU A 99 -9.86 -18.04 7.34
N THR A 100 -10.91 -17.76 8.11
CA THR A 100 -10.86 -16.86 9.27
C THR A 100 -9.83 -17.34 10.29
N THR A 101 -9.86 -18.62 10.68
CA THR A 101 -8.84 -19.20 11.59
C THR A 101 -7.43 -19.07 11.01
N ARG A 102 -7.26 -19.28 9.69
CA ARG A 102 -5.96 -19.13 9.04
C ARG A 102 -5.46 -17.69 9.06
N ILE A 103 -6.34 -16.72 8.85
CA ILE A 103 -6.02 -15.28 8.93
C ILE A 103 -5.61 -14.93 10.35
N GLU A 104 -6.36 -15.36 11.37
CA GLU A 104 -6.04 -15.11 12.77
C GLU A 104 -4.67 -15.66 13.18
N VAL A 105 -4.34 -16.87 12.74
CA VAL A 105 -3.02 -17.48 12.98
C VAL A 105 -1.92 -16.68 12.29
N LEU A 106 -2.10 -16.29 11.03
CA LEU A 106 -1.11 -15.50 10.30
C LEU A 106 -0.90 -14.12 10.93
N GLN A 107 -1.99 -13.46 11.34
CA GLN A 107 -1.93 -12.15 11.99
C GLN A 107 -1.25 -12.23 13.35
N ARG A 108 -1.54 -13.27 14.14
CA ARG A 108 -0.83 -13.55 15.40
C ARG A 108 0.66 -13.79 15.14
N ASN A 109 1.02 -14.61 14.15
CA ASN A 109 2.42 -14.85 13.80
C ASN A 109 3.16 -13.57 13.38
N LEU A 110 2.50 -12.68 12.63
CA LEU A 110 3.09 -11.39 12.26
C LEU A 110 3.38 -10.54 13.51
N ARG A 111 2.43 -10.45 14.44
CA ARG A 111 2.59 -9.72 15.71
C ARG A 111 3.74 -10.28 16.54
N ASN A 112 3.81 -11.61 16.65
CA ASN A 112 4.91 -12.29 17.34
C ASN A 112 6.27 -11.97 16.70
N CYS A 113 6.36 -11.97 15.36
CA CYS A 113 7.58 -11.59 14.64
C CYS A 113 7.94 -10.09 14.79
N LEU A 114 6.97 -9.23 15.08
CA LEU A 114 7.17 -7.81 15.41
C LEU A 114 7.56 -7.59 16.88
N GLY A 115 7.54 -8.64 17.70
CA GLY A 115 7.83 -8.57 19.14
C GLY A 115 6.62 -8.21 20.01
N GLU A 116 5.41 -8.29 19.49
CA GLU A 116 4.15 -8.11 20.23
C GLU A 116 3.58 -9.46 20.71
N ASP A 117 2.76 -9.44 21.76
CA ASP A 117 2.05 -10.62 22.31
C ASP A 117 2.94 -11.85 22.55
N LEU A 118 4.10 -11.64 23.16
CA LEU A 118 5.06 -12.71 23.42
C LEU A 118 4.74 -13.57 24.66
N ASP A 119 3.93 -13.05 25.59
CA ASP A 119 3.60 -13.70 26.87
C ASP A 119 3.03 -15.13 26.76
N PRO A 120 2.21 -15.48 25.75
CA PRO A 120 1.66 -16.83 25.60
C PRO A 120 2.65 -17.86 25.03
N LEU A 121 3.81 -17.43 24.51
CA LEU A 121 4.75 -18.31 23.83
C LEU A 121 5.69 -18.99 24.82
N ASN A 122 6.01 -20.25 24.53
CA ASN A 122 7.04 -20.96 25.29
C ASN A 122 8.46 -20.62 24.79
N LEU A 123 9.47 -20.96 25.59
CA LEU A 123 10.88 -20.66 25.27
C LEU A 123 11.32 -21.21 23.91
N ARG A 124 10.85 -22.41 23.53
CA ARG A 124 11.21 -23.04 22.25
C ARG A 124 10.61 -22.28 21.07
N GLU A 125 9.37 -21.85 21.20
CA GLU A 125 8.69 -21.03 20.19
C GLU A 125 9.37 -19.67 20.03
N LEU A 126 9.76 -19.04 21.14
CA LEU A 126 10.47 -17.78 21.12
C LEU A 126 11.84 -17.90 20.42
N GLN A 127 12.61 -18.94 20.74
CA GLN A 127 13.87 -19.27 20.06
C GLN A 127 13.69 -19.51 18.56
N ASN A 128 12.59 -20.16 18.17
CA ASN A 128 12.27 -20.39 16.76
C ASN A 128 11.96 -19.07 16.03
N ILE A 129 11.21 -18.15 16.66
CA ILE A 129 10.92 -16.83 16.08
C ILE A 129 12.22 -16.01 15.95
N GLU A 130 13.06 -16.00 16.99
CA GLU A 130 14.37 -15.34 16.97
C GLU A 130 15.23 -15.85 15.80
N GLN A 131 15.34 -17.18 15.66
CA GLN A 131 16.11 -17.79 14.57
C GLN A 131 15.54 -17.42 13.19
N GLN A 132 14.22 -17.40 13.02
CA GLN A 132 13.59 -17.01 11.77
C GLN A 132 13.88 -15.55 11.40
N ILE A 133 13.80 -14.64 12.38
CA ILE A 133 14.11 -13.22 12.17
C ILE A 133 15.59 -13.02 11.84
N ASP A 134 16.51 -13.68 12.56
CA ASP A 134 17.94 -13.56 12.31
C ASP A 134 18.32 -14.08 10.91
N VAL A 135 17.79 -15.23 10.50
CA VAL A 135 17.99 -15.77 9.15
C VAL A 135 17.41 -14.84 8.08
N GLY A 136 16.18 -14.33 8.29
CA GLY A 136 15.55 -13.37 7.39
C GLY A 136 16.37 -12.09 7.25
N LEU A 137 16.82 -11.53 8.37
CA LEU A 137 17.62 -10.31 8.42
C LEU A 137 18.97 -10.48 7.72
N LYS A 138 19.65 -11.61 7.94
CA LYS A 138 20.88 -11.97 7.21
C LYS A 138 20.65 -12.00 5.70
N ARG A 139 19.58 -12.66 5.24
CA ARG A 139 19.23 -12.71 3.80
C ARG A 139 18.98 -11.32 3.22
N VAL A 140 18.21 -10.48 3.92
CA VAL A 140 17.92 -9.10 3.49
C VAL A 140 19.20 -8.27 3.42
N ARG A 141 20.06 -8.34 4.44
CA ARG A 141 21.35 -7.61 4.46
C ARG A 141 22.26 -8.04 3.32
N THR A 142 22.42 -9.34 3.11
CA THR A 142 23.25 -9.86 2.00
C THR A 142 22.71 -9.40 0.65
N ARG A 143 21.39 -9.49 0.43
CA ARG A 143 20.79 -9.04 -0.83
C ARG A 143 20.94 -7.53 -1.04
N LYS A 144 20.75 -6.74 0.01
CA LYS A 144 20.94 -5.28 -0.04
C LYS A 144 22.38 -4.91 -0.36
N ASN A 145 23.34 -5.58 0.27
CA ASN A 145 24.77 -5.35 0.02
C ASN A 145 25.14 -5.75 -1.43
N GLN A 146 24.63 -6.89 -1.90
CA GLN A 146 24.82 -7.31 -3.29
C GLN A 146 24.32 -6.25 -4.28
N LEU A 147 23.07 -5.79 -4.15
CA LEU A 147 22.49 -4.77 -5.03
C LEU A 147 23.25 -3.44 -4.97
N MET A 148 23.75 -3.08 -3.78
CA MET A 148 24.59 -1.89 -3.61
C MET A 148 25.91 -2.02 -4.39
N ASN A 149 26.59 -3.17 -4.29
CA ASN A 149 27.85 -3.40 -5.01
C ASN A 149 27.66 -3.47 -6.53
N GLU A 150 26.55 -4.04 -7.00
CA GLU A 150 26.15 -4.03 -8.41
C GLU A 150 25.98 -2.59 -8.91
N THR A 151 25.28 -1.75 -8.13
CA THR A 151 25.08 -0.32 -8.45
C THR A 151 26.39 0.46 -8.47
N ILE A 152 27.27 0.26 -7.46
CA ILE A 152 28.59 0.89 -7.41
C ILE A 152 29.42 0.52 -8.64
N SER A 153 29.40 -0.76 -9.02
CA SER A 153 30.14 -1.26 -10.19
C SER A 153 29.63 -0.64 -11.49
N GLU A 154 28.31 -0.48 -11.63
CA GLU A 154 27.72 0.19 -12.79
C GLU A 154 28.13 1.66 -12.88
N MET A 155 28.06 2.38 -11.75
CA MET A 155 28.46 3.79 -11.68
C MET A 155 29.96 3.99 -11.97
N GLN A 156 30.82 3.11 -11.47
CA GLN A 156 32.25 3.15 -11.77
C GLN A 156 32.56 2.91 -13.25
N LYS A 157 31.83 2.00 -13.92
CA LYS A 157 31.96 1.80 -15.37
C LYS A 157 31.57 3.05 -16.16
N LYS A 158 30.45 3.69 -15.79
CA LYS A 158 30.00 4.95 -16.41
C LYS A 158 31.01 6.07 -16.21
N ALA A 159 31.55 6.22 -15.00
CA ALA A 159 32.58 7.22 -14.70
C ALA A 159 33.84 7.03 -15.56
N LYS A 160 34.30 5.78 -15.73
CA LYS A 160 35.44 5.47 -16.60
C LYS A 160 35.18 5.80 -18.07
N ALA A 161 34.02 5.40 -18.60
CA ALA A 161 33.65 5.70 -19.98
C ALA A 161 33.60 7.21 -20.26
N LEU A 162 32.98 7.99 -19.36
CA LEU A 162 32.96 9.45 -19.46
C LEU A 162 34.35 10.08 -19.34
N GLN A 163 35.22 9.52 -18.49
CA GLN A 163 36.61 9.98 -18.38
C GLN A 163 37.39 9.74 -19.66
N GLU A 164 37.19 8.59 -20.31
CA GLU A 164 37.82 8.25 -21.59
C GLU A 164 37.34 9.19 -22.71
N GLU A 165 36.04 9.48 -22.77
CA GLU A 165 35.47 10.44 -23.72
C GLU A 165 36.02 11.86 -23.50
N ASN A 166 36.06 12.34 -22.26
CA ASN A 166 36.64 13.64 -21.92
C ASN A 166 38.13 13.73 -22.27
N ASN A 167 38.89 12.66 -22.06
CA ASN A 167 40.29 12.58 -22.46
C ASN A 167 40.44 12.67 -23.99
N LEU A 168 39.56 12.01 -24.75
CA LEU A 168 39.56 12.07 -26.21
C LEU A 168 39.21 13.48 -26.71
N ILE A 169 38.19 14.12 -26.15
CA ILE A 169 37.81 15.49 -26.48
C ILE A 169 38.97 16.44 -26.18
N SER A 170 39.61 16.30 -25.02
CA SER A 170 40.75 17.13 -24.64
C SER A 170 41.94 16.99 -25.60
N LYS A 171 42.20 15.77 -26.13
CA LYS A 171 43.21 15.55 -27.16
C LYS A 171 42.86 16.25 -28.48
N LYS A 172 41.60 16.14 -28.93
CA LYS A 172 41.12 16.81 -30.15
C LYS A 172 41.18 18.34 -30.03
N LEU A 173 40.87 18.89 -28.85
CA LEU A 173 40.99 20.33 -28.61
C LEU A 173 42.44 20.80 -28.74
N LYS A 174 43.40 20.07 -28.16
CA LYS A 174 44.83 20.38 -28.29
C LYS A 174 45.33 20.29 -29.74
N GLU A 175 44.88 19.28 -30.48
CA GLU A 175 45.21 19.13 -31.90
C GLU A 175 44.63 20.30 -32.72
N ASN A 176 43.36 20.65 -32.51
CA ASN A 176 42.75 21.80 -33.17
C ASN A 176 43.46 23.13 -32.80
N GLU A 177 43.80 23.34 -31.53
CA GLU A 177 44.54 24.53 -31.09
C GLU A 177 45.89 24.65 -31.79
N ASN A 178 46.62 23.54 -31.93
CA ASN A 178 47.87 23.50 -32.71
C ASN A 178 47.62 23.83 -34.19
N THR A 179 46.58 23.27 -34.82
CA THR A 179 46.25 23.61 -36.23
C THR A 179 45.84 25.07 -36.43
N LEU A 180 45.19 25.69 -35.44
CA LEU A 180 44.84 27.11 -35.45
C LEU A 180 46.07 28.00 -35.27
N ALA A 181 47.02 27.60 -34.41
CA ALA A 181 48.31 28.27 -34.28
C ALA A 181 49.14 28.17 -35.57
N ASP A 182 49.16 27.00 -36.20
CA ASP A 182 49.83 26.79 -37.50
C ASP A 182 49.16 27.60 -38.63
N GLN A 183 47.83 27.74 -38.64
CA GLN A 183 47.15 28.62 -39.59
C GLN A 183 47.40 30.11 -39.32
N SER A 184 47.46 30.53 -38.05
CA SER A 184 47.75 31.93 -37.70
C SER A 184 49.18 32.31 -38.10
N THR A 185 50.16 31.44 -37.86
CA THR A 185 51.55 31.68 -38.30
C THR A 185 51.69 31.71 -39.82
N ASN A 186 50.90 30.92 -40.54
CA ASN A 186 50.84 30.94 -42.01
C ASN A 186 50.20 32.25 -42.53
N TRP A 187 49.10 32.72 -41.92
CA TRP A 187 48.49 34.01 -42.23
C TRP A 187 49.41 35.21 -41.95
N ASP A 188 50.15 35.20 -40.84
CA ASP A 188 51.13 36.25 -40.52
C ASP A 188 52.31 36.29 -41.52
N GLN A 189 52.71 35.14 -42.07
CA GLN A 189 53.70 35.09 -43.16
C GLN A 189 53.13 35.60 -44.49
N GLN A 190 51.83 35.42 -44.75
CA GLN A 190 51.20 35.84 -46.00
C GLN A 190 50.85 37.34 -46.02
N VAL A 191 50.48 37.93 -44.88
CA VAL A 191 50.26 39.39 -44.75
C VAL A 191 51.58 40.17 -44.92
N ASN A 192 52.73 39.55 -44.63
CA ASN A 192 54.05 40.20 -44.76
C ASN A 192 54.64 40.17 -46.20
N ILE A 193 53.94 39.58 -47.18
CA ILE A 193 54.42 39.44 -48.58
C ILE A 193 53.62 40.33 -49.57
N THR A 194 52.54 41.00 -49.13
CA THR A 194 51.82 41.98 -49.96
C THR A 194 52.09 43.42 -49.51
N SER A 195 53.17 43.99 -50.08
CA SER A 195 53.54 45.41 -50.24
C SER A 195 53.36 46.41 -49.08
N PRO A 196 54.38 47.25 -48.78
CA PRO A 196 54.19 48.45 -47.99
C PRO A 196 53.41 49.48 -48.84
N ASN A 197 52.44 50.17 -48.26
CA ASN A 197 52.22 51.61 -48.38
C ASN A 197 50.90 52.00 -47.72
N THR A 198 51.01 53.03 -46.87
CA THR A 198 50.00 54.05 -46.48
C THR A 198 49.56 54.01 -45.01
N SER A 199 50.13 54.96 -44.27
CA SER A 199 49.58 55.73 -43.15
C SER A 199 49.11 55.04 -41.87
N THR A 200 49.94 55.25 -40.85
CA THR A 200 49.62 55.59 -39.46
C THR A 200 48.13 55.83 -39.16
N LEU A 201 47.52 54.96 -38.36
CA LEU A 201 46.55 55.37 -37.34
C LEU A 201 46.70 54.48 -36.09
N VAL A 202 47.17 55.12 -35.03
CA VAL A 202 47.15 54.62 -33.65
C VAL A 202 45.70 54.37 -33.24
N LEU A 203 45.36 53.15 -32.85
CA LEU A 203 44.17 52.89 -32.04
C LEU A 203 44.50 51.94 -30.88
N LEU A 204 44.55 52.59 -29.71
CA LEU A 204 44.41 52.13 -28.33
C LEU A 204 44.29 50.61 -28.07
N ALA A 205 45.17 50.14 -27.19
CA ALA A 205 44.92 48.97 -26.37
C ALA A 205 43.68 49.17 -25.45
N PRO A 206 42.80 48.17 -25.33
CA PRO A 206 41.99 47.96 -24.14
C PRO A 206 42.55 46.78 -23.30
N PRO A 207 42.35 46.78 -21.97
CA PRO A 207 42.99 45.87 -21.03
C PRO A 207 42.40 44.44 -21.08
N PRO A 208 43.07 43.42 -20.48
CA PRO A 208 42.57 42.06 -20.46
C PRO A 208 41.25 41.99 -19.70
N ARG A 209 40.16 41.66 -20.40
CA ARG A 209 38.92 41.25 -19.74
C ARG A 209 39.07 39.80 -19.31
N THR A 210 39.28 39.62 -18.01
CA THR A 210 39.05 38.37 -17.28
C THR A 210 37.66 37.82 -17.62
N ARG A 211 37.59 36.70 -18.34
CA ARG A 211 36.41 35.83 -18.30
C ARG A 211 36.69 34.71 -17.32
N SER A 212 36.20 34.93 -16.10
CA SER A 212 36.07 33.94 -15.05
C SER A 212 35.30 32.72 -15.55
N LEU A 213 35.93 31.55 -15.50
CA LEU A 213 35.21 30.29 -15.42
C LEU A 213 34.55 30.23 -14.04
N PRO A 214 33.26 29.84 -13.90
CA PRO A 214 32.71 29.57 -12.58
C PRO A 214 33.30 28.25 -12.09
N SER A 215 34.23 28.31 -11.13
CA SER A 215 34.58 27.13 -10.32
C SER A 215 33.45 26.90 -9.32
N LEU A 216 32.73 25.79 -9.47
CA LEU A 216 31.86 25.28 -8.43
C LEU A 216 32.72 24.71 -7.29
N THR A 217 33.03 25.55 -6.32
CA THR A 217 33.61 25.12 -5.04
C THR A 217 32.45 24.71 -4.13
N ILE A 218 32.13 23.41 -4.10
CA ILE A 218 31.35 22.81 -3.00
C ILE A 218 32.38 22.33 -1.99
N GLY A 219 32.59 23.12 -0.95
CA GLY A 219 33.53 22.80 0.14
C GLY A 219 33.40 23.85 1.22
N GLY A 220 32.91 23.44 2.39
CA GLY A 220 32.42 24.31 3.44
C GLY A 220 33.49 25.13 4.15
N THR A 221 33.03 26.21 4.78
CA THR A 221 33.78 26.98 5.77
C THR A 221 33.09 26.84 7.12
N PHE A 222 33.84 26.27 8.06
CA PHE A 222 33.70 26.50 9.49
C PHE A 222 34.32 27.87 9.82
N GLN A 223 33.60 28.67 10.62
CA GLN A 223 34.01 29.80 11.49
C GLN A 223 32.80 30.76 11.56
N GLU A 224 32.44 31.43 12.64
CA GLU A 224 32.95 31.58 14.00
C GLU A 224 31.82 32.29 14.78
N LYS A 225 31.98 32.36 16.09
CA LYS A 225 30.97 32.68 17.10
C LYS A 225 31.11 34.15 17.53
N GLU A 226 30.06 34.96 17.38
CA GLU A 226 29.73 36.18 18.17
C GLU A 226 28.32 36.65 17.77
N MET A 227 27.29 36.48 18.62
CA MET A 227 26.78 37.40 19.66
C MET A 227 26.22 38.74 19.13
N THR A 228 24.88 38.82 18.96
CA THR A 228 24.03 39.97 19.35
C THR A 228 22.55 39.57 19.36
N GLU A 229 21.82 40.16 20.31
CA GLU A 229 20.40 40.02 20.65
C GLU A 229 19.48 40.63 19.57
N GLU A 230 18.27 40.07 19.39
CA GLU A 230 16.99 40.73 19.70
C GLU A 230 15.78 39.88 19.25
N ASP A 231 14.72 40.00 20.05
CA ASP A 231 13.44 39.30 20.00
C ASP A 231 12.68 39.42 18.67
N SER A 232 11.99 38.33 18.29
CA SER A 232 10.60 38.38 17.79
C SER A 232 10.02 36.97 17.61
N GLU A 233 8.91 36.72 18.30
CA GLU A 233 8.02 35.56 18.18
C GLU A 233 7.56 35.34 16.73
N ILE A 234 7.52 34.08 16.26
CA ILE A 234 6.48 33.51 15.36
C ILE A 234 6.59 31.97 15.39
N GLN A 235 5.55 31.36 15.96
CA GLN A 235 4.86 30.11 15.54
C GLN A 235 5.70 28.87 15.15
N ALA A 236 5.77 27.90 16.08
CA ALA A 236 6.27 26.55 15.85
C ALA A 236 5.28 25.68 15.04
N GLN A 237 5.77 25.09 13.94
CA GLN A 237 5.20 23.92 13.27
C GLN A 237 6.38 23.00 12.89
N PRO A 238 6.33 21.67 13.15
CA PRO A 238 7.45 20.79 12.90
C PRO A 238 7.55 20.45 11.40
N ALA A 239 8.59 20.93 10.74
CA ALA A 239 8.93 20.55 9.37
C ALA A 239 9.45 19.10 9.34
N THR A 240 8.59 18.15 8.98
CA THR A 240 9.01 16.81 8.55
C THR A 240 9.61 16.90 7.15
N ASN A 241 10.90 17.24 7.06
CA ASN A 241 11.67 17.07 5.84
C ASN A 241 12.02 15.59 5.66
N ILE A 242 11.06 14.81 5.17
CA ILE A 242 11.34 13.54 4.50
C ILE A 242 10.98 13.75 3.02
N SER A 243 11.90 14.39 2.30
CA SER A 243 11.83 14.41 0.84
C SER A 243 12.11 13.00 0.33
N ILE A 244 11.03 12.25 0.08
CA ILE A 244 11.11 10.92 -0.51
C ILE A 244 11.45 11.11 -2.00
N PRO A 245 12.56 10.54 -2.49
CA PRO A 245 12.99 10.77 -3.87
C PRO A 245 12.03 10.14 -4.90
N PRO A 246 11.91 10.74 -6.12
CA PRO A 246 10.85 10.45 -7.09
C PRO A 246 10.78 9.01 -7.62
N TRP A 247 11.80 8.19 -7.38
CA TRP A 247 11.82 6.78 -7.82
C TRP A 247 11.01 5.86 -6.90
N MET A 248 10.60 6.32 -5.72
CA MET A 248 9.92 5.50 -4.69
C MET A 248 8.39 5.42 -4.84
N LEU A 249 7.80 6.15 -5.79
CA LEU A 249 6.34 6.24 -5.97
C LEU A 249 5.77 5.42 -7.14
N ARG A 250 6.52 4.45 -7.68
CA ARG A 250 6.12 3.75 -8.92
C ARG A 250 5.15 2.57 -8.75
N HIS A 251 4.41 2.44 -7.65
CA HIS A 251 3.50 1.28 -7.45
C HIS A 251 2.09 1.61 -6.95
N LEU A 252 1.68 2.89 -6.93
CA LEU A 252 0.34 3.28 -6.50
C LEU A 252 -0.39 3.99 -7.64
N ASN A 253 -0.67 3.23 -8.70
CA ASN A 253 -1.86 3.38 -9.55
C ASN A 253 -1.80 2.35 -10.68
N ARG A 254 -2.46 1.22 -10.46
CA ARG A 254 -3.16 0.48 -11.51
C ARG A 254 -4.34 -0.28 -10.92
#